data_AF-A0A1Q3AKZ9-F1
#
_entry.id   AF-A0A1Q3AKZ9-F1
#
_cell.length_a   1.000
_cell.length_b   1.000
_cell.length_c   1.000
_cell.angle_alpha   90.00
_cell.angle_beta   90.00
_cell.angle_gamma   90.00
#
_symmetry.space_group_name_H-M   'P 1'
#
loop_
_entity.id
_entity.type
_entity.pdbx_description
1 polymer ?
#
loop_
_entity_poly.entity_id
_entity_poly.type
_entity_poly.pdbx_seq_one_letter_code
_entity_poly.pdbx_strand_id
1 'polypeptide(L)'
;MSMISDDSETDLEKCVQTYEEEEIELPENSSGAKLTYFLAPYFFEKTWIDDIILALLGAYASSCAPLAYFCLRDFYDNKIETKLSDLFSPLWMIIHYFLCFTFSFLNFIYDRKKVDIETKALRKLLKEVAQVDLTGDPVAWRRIASRVNHFSEEGGHHYSVFYSGEHCMHFFVREIVKPIECQTYDIRCYYEGKMYGNFWKDPPNKVLAERALANYNKSFENFGELSHTAEKDECRDGIFEKYHNIFNISMVYFMIIETVSFVVMIMAFIISMISCAIFNLFATAQ
;
A
#
# COMPACT_ATOMS: atom_id res chain seq x y z
N MET A 1 -6.78 -58.27 -27.32
CA MET A 1 -6.73 -56.98 -28.04
C MET A 1 -7.81 -56.12 -27.38
N SER A 2 -7.56 -55.10 -26.58
CA SER A 2 -6.40 -54.24 -26.33
C SER A 2 -6.35 -53.94 -24.83
N MET A 3 -5.18 -54.10 -24.22
CA MET A 3 -4.86 -53.73 -22.84
C MET A 3 -4.30 -52.31 -22.94
N ILE A 4 -5.05 -51.32 -22.44
CA ILE A 4 -4.60 -49.93 -22.40
C ILE A 4 -3.75 -49.82 -21.14
N SER A 5 -2.43 -49.80 -21.32
CA SER A 5 -1.47 -49.43 -20.28
C SER A 5 -1.46 -47.92 -20.12
N ASP A 6 -1.68 -47.48 -18.89
CA ASP A 6 -1.54 -46.10 -18.44
C ASP A 6 -0.05 -45.83 -18.18
N ASP A 7 0.70 -45.52 -19.24
CA ASP A 7 2.10 -45.09 -19.18
C ASP A 7 2.17 -43.58 -19.46
N SER A 8 1.71 -42.75 -18.52
CA SER A 8 1.93 -41.29 -18.55
C SER A 8 2.69 -40.77 -17.33
N GLU A 9 3.45 -41.64 -16.68
CA GLU A 9 4.33 -41.33 -15.57
C GLU A 9 5.79 -41.54 -16.00
N THR A 10 6.30 -40.70 -16.90
CA THR A 10 7.74 -40.49 -17.18
C THR A 10 7.87 -39.46 -18.31
N ASP A 11 8.22 -38.21 -17.97
CA ASP A 11 9.04 -37.29 -18.81
C ASP A 11 9.09 -35.84 -18.27
N LEU A 12 8.95 -35.64 -16.96
CA LEU A 12 9.26 -34.34 -16.31
C LEU A 12 10.74 -34.20 -15.89
N GLU A 13 11.57 -35.20 -16.18
CA GLU A 13 12.99 -35.22 -15.79
C GLU A 13 13.95 -34.59 -16.81
N LYS A 14 13.41 -33.80 -17.76
CA LYS A 14 14.21 -33.07 -18.75
C LYS A 14 13.92 -31.57 -18.75
N CYS A 15 13.99 -30.96 -17.57
CA CYS A 15 14.24 -29.52 -17.42
C CYS A 15 15.51 -29.33 -16.60
N VAL A 16 16.63 -29.89 -17.08
CA VAL A 16 17.94 -29.31 -16.79
C VAL A 16 17.98 -28.03 -17.62
N GLN A 17 17.47 -26.93 -17.07
CA GLN A 17 17.72 -25.60 -17.61
C GLN A 17 19.24 -25.39 -17.62
N THR A 18 19.82 -25.42 -18.81
CA THR A 18 21.16 -24.90 -19.07
C THR A 18 21.22 -23.50 -18.48
N TYR A 19 22.15 -23.28 -17.54
CA TYR A 19 22.49 -21.98 -16.98
C TYR A 19 23.13 -21.10 -18.07
N GLU A 20 22.35 -20.69 -19.07
CA GLU A 20 22.64 -19.42 -19.73
C GLU A 20 22.43 -18.35 -18.66
N GLU A 21 23.34 -17.37 -18.59
CA GLU A 21 23.21 -16.21 -17.70
C GLU A 21 21.90 -15.48 -18.05
N GLU A 22 20.78 -15.89 -17.46
CA GLU A 22 19.52 -15.15 -17.52
C GLU A 22 19.85 -13.73 -17.08
N GLU A 23 19.69 -12.77 -18.00
CA GLU A 23 19.83 -11.36 -17.67
C GLU A 23 18.78 -11.05 -16.60
N ILE A 24 19.25 -10.83 -15.38
CA ILE A 24 18.36 -10.65 -14.23
C ILE A 24 17.75 -9.26 -14.35
N GLU A 25 16.54 -9.19 -14.88
CA GLU A 25 15.80 -7.94 -14.99
C GLU A 25 15.00 -7.71 -13.70
N LEU A 26 15.40 -6.68 -12.95
CA LEU A 26 14.70 -6.19 -11.78
C LEU A 26 14.50 -4.68 -11.87
N PRO A 27 13.43 -4.13 -11.26
CA PRO A 27 13.19 -2.69 -11.22
C PRO A 27 14.38 -1.86 -10.72
N GLU A 28 15.16 -2.38 -9.77
CA GLU A 28 16.34 -1.69 -9.25
C GLU A 28 17.43 -1.39 -10.31
N ASN A 29 17.44 -2.10 -11.43
CA ASN A 29 18.53 -2.07 -12.41
C ASN A 29 18.44 -0.88 -13.39
N SER A 30 17.27 -0.25 -13.57
CA SER A 30 17.13 0.89 -14.49
C SER A 30 16.24 1.99 -13.94
N SER A 31 16.54 3.25 -14.26
CA SER A 31 15.73 4.40 -13.82
C SER A 31 14.29 4.32 -14.32
N GLY A 32 14.08 3.85 -15.54
CA GLY A 32 12.76 3.62 -16.12
C GLY A 32 11.96 2.57 -15.33
N ALA A 33 12.56 1.42 -15.04
CA ALA A 33 11.89 0.36 -14.30
C ALA A 33 11.63 0.73 -12.84
N LYS A 34 12.52 1.52 -12.20
CA LYS A 34 12.25 2.14 -10.89
C LYS A 34 10.97 2.97 -10.93
N LEU A 35 10.89 3.88 -11.89
CA LEU A 35 9.74 4.76 -12.02
C LEU A 35 8.46 3.96 -12.27
N THR A 36 8.49 2.99 -13.19
CA THR A 36 7.36 2.10 -13.46
C THR A 36 6.95 1.31 -12.22
N TYR A 37 7.90 0.78 -11.45
CA TYR A 37 7.59 0.06 -10.22
C TYR A 37 6.91 0.94 -9.17
N PHE A 38 7.33 2.20 -9.03
CA PHE A 38 6.69 3.12 -8.10
C PHE A 38 5.33 3.63 -8.62
N LEU A 39 5.19 3.80 -9.93
CA LEU A 39 3.95 4.29 -10.55
C LEU A 39 2.93 3.20 -10.87
N ALA A 40 3.31 1.94 -10.93
CA ALA A 40 2.42 0.85 -11.31
C ALA A 40 1.13 0.75 -10.47
N PRO A 41 1.18 0.86 -9.12
CA PRO A 41 -0.04 0.93 -8.32
C PRO A 41 -0.96 2.07 -8.76
N TYR A 42 -0.38 3.21 -9.18
CA TYR A 42 -1.11 4.37 -9.70
C TYR A 42 -1.75 4.14 -11.08
N PHE A 43 -1.38 3.14 -11.85
CA PHE A 43 -2.03 2.91 -13.16
C PHE A 43 -2.87 1.65 -13.18
N PHE A 44 -2.61 0.71 -12.26
CA PHE A 44 -3.13 -0.64 -12.34
C PHE A 44 -3.92 -1.09 -11.11
N GLU A 45 -3.71 -0.48 -9.93
CA GLU A 45 -4.54 -0.73 -8.74
C GLU A 45 -5.64 0.34 -8.64
N LYS A 46 -6.86 -0.04 -8.24
CA LYS A 46 -8.03 0.87 -8.25
C LYS A 46 -8.12 1.75 -7.00
N THR A 47 -7.46 1.38 -5.92
CA THR A 47 -7.62 1.98 -4.58
C THR A 47 -7.03 3.38 -4.48
N TRP A 48 -5.90 3.66 -5.15
CA TRP A 48 -5.26 4.98 -5.04
C TRP A 48 -6.06 6.12 -5.70
N ILE A 49 -6.86 5.83 -6.75
CA ILE A 49 -7.72 6.85 -7.38
C ILE A 49 -8.70 7.38 -6.34
N ASP A 50 -9.30 6.47 -5.55
CA ASP A 50 -10.23 6.82 -4.50
C ASP A 50 -9.53 7.62 -3.40
N ASP A 51 -8.31 7.24 -3.00
CA ASP A 51 -7.53 7.97 -1.99
C ASP A 51 -7.10 9.37 -2.45
N ILE A 52 -6.72 9.53 -3.72
CA ILE A 52 -6.40 10.85 -4.29
C ILE A 52 -7.65 11.70 -4.45
N ILE A 53 -8.75 11.13 -4.93
CA ILE A 53 -10.03 11.86 -5.04
C ILE A 53 -10.47 12.30 -3.65
N LEU A 54 -10.39 11.43 -2.65
CA LEU A 54 -10.74 11.76 -1.27
C LEU A 54 -9.84 12.86 -0.70
N ALA A 55 -8.52 12.78 -0.92
CA ALA A 55 -7.58 13.81 -0.49
C ALA A 55 -7.85 15.16 -1.17
N LEU A 56 -8.11 15.17 -2.48
CA LEU A 56 -8.46 16.37 -3.23
C LEU A 56 -9.80 16.97 -2.80
N LEU A 57 -10.80 16.13 -2.53
CA LEU A 57 -12.08 16.55 -1.96
C LEU A 57 -11.91 17.18 -0.58
N GLY A 58 -11.03 16.62 0.26
CA GLY A 58 -10.68 17.18 1.56
C GLY A 58 -10.04 18.57 1.44
N ALA A 59 -9.03 18.73 0.57
CA ALA A 59 -8.42 20.03 0.30
C ALA A 59 -9.40 21.05 -0.30
N TYR A 60 -10.32 20.60 -1.15
CA TYR A 60 -11.36 21.45 -1.70
C TYR A 60 -12.38 21.88 -0.63
N ALA A 61 -12.81 20.94 0.22
CA ALA A 61 -13.73 21.21 1.32
C ALA A 61 -13.15 22.20 2.33
N SER A 62 -11.84 22.13 2.61
CA SER A 62 -11.18 23.09 3.53
C SER A 62 -11.16 24.52 2.98
N SER A 63 -11.33 24.70 1.66
CA SER A 63 -11.49 26.03 1.02
C SER A 63 -12.86 26.66 1.30
N CYS A 64 -13.86 25.86 1.71
CA CYS A 64 -15.19 26.36 2.06
C CYS A 64 -15.24 27.04 3.44
N ALA A 65 -14.35 26.67 4.37
CA ALA A 65 -14.30 27.24 5.71
C ALA A 65 -13.91 28.73 5.73
N PRO A 66 -12.84 29.18 5.04
CA PRO A 66 -12.58 30.59 4.84
C PRO A 66 -13.78 31.33 4.24
N LEU A 67 -14.44 30.75 3.22
CA LEU A 67 -15.57 31.37 2.55
C LEU A 67 -16.75 31.63 3.52
N ALA A 68 -17.09 30.67 4.39
CA ALA A 68 -18.09 30.86 5.44
C ALA A 68 -17.70 31.93 6.47
N TYR A 69 -16.43 31.95 6.90
CA TYR A 69 -15.90 33.00 7.78
C TYR A 69 -16.03 34.39 7.14
N PHE A 70 -15.73 34.52 5.84
CA PHE A 70 -15.85 35.78 5.13
C PHE A 70 -17.30 36.25 5.00
N CYS A 71 -18.24 35.37 4.67
CA CYS A 71 -19.67 35.72 4.67
C CYS A 71 -20.11 36.26 6.03
N LEU A 72 -19.65 35.65 7.13
CA LEU A 72 -19.91 36.14 8.48
C LEU A 72 -19.27 37.51 8.74
N ARG A 73 -17.99 37.68 8.38
CA ARG A 73 -17.26 38.94 8.58
C ARG A 73 -17.86 40.11 7.80
N ASP A 74 -18.20 39.89 6.54
CA ASP A 74 -18.78 40.91 5.65
C ASP A 74 -20.15 41.37 6.16
N PHE A 75 -20.94 40.43 6.70
CA PHE A 75 -22.23 40.72 7.30
C PHE A 75 -22.16 41.67 8.53
N TYR A 76 -21.09 41.60 9.33
CA TYR A 76 -20.90 42.48 10.49
C TYR A 76 -20.25 43.84 10.14
N ASP A 77 -20.23 44.21 8.86
CA ASP A 77 -19.93 45.55 8.32
C ASP A 77 -18.52 46.08 8.68
N ASN A 78 -17.53 45.18 8.71
CA ASN A 78 -16.13 45.57 8.87
C ASN A 78 -15.51 45.78 7.47
N LYS A 79 -15.83 46.93 6.84
CA LYS A 79 -15.33 47.36 5.51
C LYS A 79 -13.82 47.56 5.49
N ILE A 80 -13.08 46.47 5.47
CA ILE A 80 -11.67 46.44 5.12
C ILE A 80 -11.63 45.81 3.73
N GLU A 81 -11.06 46.51 2.75
CA GLU A 81 -10.88 46.02 1.38
C GLU A 81 -10.40 44.57 1.37
N THR A 82 -11.30 43.66 0.98
CA THR A 82 -11.03 42.22 0.94
C THR A 82 -10.15 41.93 -0.27
N LYS A 83 -8.91 41.51 -0.03
CA LYS A 83 -8.05 41.04 -1.10
C LYS A 83 -8.33 39.57 -1.35
N LEU A 84 -8.17 39.11 -2.59
CA LEU A 84 -8.33 37.70 -2.96
C LEU A 84 -7.39 36.77 -2.16
N SER A 85 -6.25 37.31 -1.70
CA SER A 85 -5.32 36.66 -0.77
C SER A 85 -5.87 36.45 0.64
N ASP A 86 -6.90 37.19 1.04
CA ASP A 86 -7.59 36.99 2.31
C ASP A 86 -8.54 35.79 2.19
N LEU A 87 -9.25 35.67 1.05
CA LEU A 87 -10.19 34.57 0.74
C LEU A 87 -9.48 33.22 0.62
N PHE A 88 -8.32 33.24 -0.01
CA PHE A 88 -7.44 32.09 -0.16
C PHE A 88 -6.12 32.39 0.54
N SER A 89 -6.08 32.19 1.86
CA SER A 89 -4.81 32.26 2.59
C SER A 89 -3.84 31.28 1.92
N PRO A 90 -2.76 31.77 1.26
CA PRO A 90 -1.86 30.89 0.53
C PRO A 90 -1.21 29.88 1.47
N LEU A 91 -0.98 30.30 2.72
CA LEU A 91 -0.45 29.44 3.78
C LEU A 91 -1.44 28.32 4.14
N TRP A 92 -2.73 28.62 4.24
CA TRP A 92 -3.78 27.62 4.49
C TRP A 92 -3.82 26.58 3.37
N MET A 93 -3.83 27.03 2.12
CA MET A 93 -3.82 26.14 0.95
C MET A 93 -2.56 25.29 0.89
N ILE A 94 -1.38 25.87 1.13
CA ILE A 94 -0.10 25.15 1.15
C ILE A 94 -0.12 24.05 2.21
N ILE A 95 -0.60 24.33 3.42
CA ILE A 95 -0.70 23.34 4.49
C ILE A 95 -1.61 22.18 4.09
N HIS A 96 -2.78 22.47 3.51
CA HIS A 96 -3.74 21.43 3.09
C HIS A 96 -3.20 20.57 1.96
N TYR A 97 -2.62 21.17 0.92
CA TYR A 97 -1.99 20.41 -0.15
C TYR A 97 -0.82 19.57 0.36
N PHE A 98 -0.02 20.09 1.29
CA PHE A 98 1.08 19.34 1.89
C PHE A 98 0.56 18.15 2.72
N LEU A 99 -0.50 18.32 3.50
CA LEU A 99 -1.14 17.25 4.27
C LEU A 99 -1.74 16.18 3.34
N CYS A 100 -2.44 16.59 2.28
CA CYS A 100 -2.98 15.68 1.27
C CYS A 100 -1.87 14.88 0.58
N PHE A 101 -0.80 15.55 0.15
CA PHE A 101 0.35 14.88 -0.47
C PHE A 101 1.02 13.90 0.50
N THR A 102 1.19 14.30 1.76
CA THR A 102 1.76 13.44 2.81
C THR A 102 0.87 12.22 3.07
N PHE A 103 -0.45 12.40 3.12
CA PHE A 103 -1.41 11.31 3.26
C PHE A 103 -1.35 10.33 2.09
N SER A 104 -1.42 10.83 0.85
CA SER A 104 -1.29 9.99 -0.34
C SER A 104 0.05 9.25 -0.39
N PHE A 105 1.14 9.90 -0.01
CA PHE A 105 2.47 9.30 0.01
C PHE A 105 2.63 8.25 1.12
N LEU A 106 2.06 8.46 2.31
CA LEU A 106 2.11 7.49 3.41
C LEU A 106 1.24 6.27 3.12
N ASN A 107 0.04 6.46 2.58
CA ASN A 107 -0.79 5.33 2.11
C ASN A 107 -0.09 4.58 0.99
N PHE A 108 0.53 5.29 0.04
CA PHE A 108 1.33 4.66 -1.01
C PHE A 108 2.46 3.77 -0.47
N ILE A 109 3.29 4.28 0.46
CA ILE A 109 4.35 3.48 1.06
C ILE A 109 3.77 2.29 1.82
N TYR A 110 2.64 2.49 2.51
CA TYR A 110 1.98 1.44 3.27
C TYR A 110 1.46 0.32 2.39
N ASP A 111 0.77 0.64 1.31
CA ASP A 111 0.26 -0.33 0.34
C ASP A 111 1.43 -1.07 -0.33
N ARG A 112 2.53 -0.38 -0.63
CA ARG A 112 3.74 -1.03 -1.16
C ARG A 112 4.50 -1.87 -0.14
N LYS A 113 4.47 -1.49 1.13
CA LYS A 113 5.03 -2.32 2.19
C LYS A 113 4.23 -3.61 2.31
N LYS A 114 2.90 -3.51 2.23
CA LYS A 114 1.99 -4.65 2.22
C LYS A 114 1.78 -5.16 0.80
N VAL A 115 2.87 -5.57 0.13
CA VAL A 115 2.78 -6.20 -1.21
C VAL A 115 1.74 -7.32 -1.16
N ASP A 116 0.62 -7.05 -1.78
CA ASP A 116 -0.51 -7.94 -1.84
C ASP A 116 -0.27 -8.92 -2.98
N ILE A 117 0.37 -10.05 -2.64
CA ILE A 117 0.75 -11.06 -3.64
C ILE A 117 -0.45 -11.95 -4.01
N GLU A 118 -0.68 -12.16 -5.30
CA GLU A 118 -1.67 -13.15 -5.75
C GLU A 118 -1.21 -14.56 -5.37
N THR A 119 -2.17 -15.44 -5.07
CA THR A 119 -1.95 -16.86 -4.72
C THR A 119 -1.05 -17.58 -5.72
N LYS A 120 -1.21 -17.30 -7.03
CA LYS A 120 -0.38 -17.92 -8.08
C LYS A 120 1.07 -17.44 -8.02
N ALA A 121 1.28 -16.13 -7.89
CA ALA A 121 2.61 -15.54 -7.74
C ALA A 121 3.29 -16.00 -6.44
N LEU A 122 2.53 -16.11 -5.34
CA LEU A 122 3.05 -16.66 -4.08
C LEU A 122 3.47 -18.12 -4.23
N ARG A 123 2.64 -18.95 -4.88
CA ARG A 123 3.00 -20.35 -5.17
C ARG A 123 4.25 -20.44 -6.04
N LYS A 124 4.42 -19.54 -7.02
CA LYS A 124 5.64 -19.45 -7.83
C LYS A 124 6.85 -19.08 -6.98
N LEU A 125 6.74 -18.06 -6.12
CA LEU A 125 7.79 -17.68 -5.16
C LEU A 125 8.25 -18.87 -4.32
N LEU A 126 7.31 -19.58 -3.69
CA LEU A 126 7.65 -20.72 -2.83
C LEU A 126 8.30 -21.88 -3.60
N LYS A 127 7.89 -22.12 -4.85
CA LYS A 127 8.55 -23.12 -5.72
C LYS A 127 10.00 -22.73 -6.03
N GLU A 128 10.25 -21.48 -6.40
CA GLU A 128 11.60 -20.99 -6.68
C GLU A 128 12.47 -21.07 -5.42
N VAL A 129 11.97 -20.58 -4.28
CA VAL A 129 12.70 -20.66 -3.00
C VAL A 129 12.97 -22.10 -2.57
N ALA A 130 12.08 -23.05 -2.88
CA ALA A 130 12.29 -24.46 -2.56
C ALA A 130 13.29 -25.18 -3.48
N GLN A 131 13.61 -24.63 -4.65
CA GLN A 131 14.40 -25.30 -5.70
C GLN A 131 15.78 -24.67 -5.89
N VAL A 132 15.91 -23.36 -5.74
CA VAL A 132 17.16 -22.63 -5.91
C VAL A 132 18.10 -22.91 -4.74
N ASP A 133 19.40 -23.11 -5.02
CA ASP A 133 20.42 -23.22 -3.98
C ASP A 133 20.72 -21.83 -3.40
N LEU A 134 20.13 -21.56 -2.24
CA LEU A 134 20.31 -20.31 -1.49
C LEU A 134 21.68 -20.23 -0.78
N THR A 135 22.39 -21.35 -0.62
CA THR A 135 23.65 -21.45 0.11
C THR A 135 24.87 -21.06 -0.73
N GLY A 136 24.85 -21.38 -2.01
CA GLY A 136 26.00 -21.22 -2.91
C GLY A 136 25.95 -19.97 -3.80
N ASP A 137 24.80 -19.32 -3.90
CA ASP A 137 24.55 -18.27 -4.91
C ASP A 137 24.29 -16.89 -4.28
N PRO A 138 25.23 -15.92 -4.40
CA PRO A 138 25.05 -14.58 -3.85
C PRO A 138 23.95 -13.78 -4.56
N VAL A 139 23.42 -14.29 -5.68
CA VAL A 139 22.43 -13.63 -6.53
C VAL A 139 21.08 -14.38 -6.50
N ALA A 140 20.94 -15.43 -5.67
CA ALA A 140 19.78 -16.32 -5.66
C ALA A 140 18.46 -15.55 -5.52
N TRP A 141 18.38 -14.63 -4.56
CA TRP A 141 17.20 -13.82 -4.32
C TRP A 141 16.86 -12.89 -5.48
N ARG A 142 17.86 -12.38 -6.22
CA ARG A 142 17.61 -11.54 -7.40
C ARG A 142 17.05 -12.39 -8.55
N ARG A 143 17.56 -13.61 -8.74
CA ARG A 143 16.99 -14.57 -9.72
C ARG A 143 15.56 -14.96 -9.37
N ILE A 144 15.31 -15.31 -8.12
CA ILE A 144 13.97 -15.64 -7.63
C ILE A 144 13.01 -14.47 -7.87
N ALA A 145 13.41 -13.25 -7.48
CA ALA A 145 12.60 -12.05 -7.68
C ALA A 145 12.29 -11.81 -9.18
N SER A 146 13.29 -11.93 -10.05
CA SER A 146 13.12 -11.75 -11.50
C SER A 146 12.15 -12.78 -12.08
N ARG A 147 12.30 -14.07 -11.73
CA ARG A 147 11.42 -15.13 -12.23
C ARG A 147 9.99 -15.00 -11.74
N VAL A 148 9.77 -14.52 -10.52
CA VAL A 148 8.42 -14.25 -10.02
C VAL A 148 7.80 -13.04 -10.72
N ASN A 149 8.57 -11.98 -10.96
CA ASN A 149 8.10 -10.81 -11.71
C ASN A 149 7.68 -11.19 -13.14
N HIS A 150 8.53 -11.93 -13.86
CA HIS A 150 8.24 -12.40 -15.21
C HIS A 150 6.96 -13.26 -15.25
N PHE A 151 6.81 -14.18 -14.29
CA PHE A 151 5.61 -15.00 -14.17
C PHE A 151 4.34 -14.15 -13.93
N SER A 152 4.44 -13.10 -13.12
CA SER A 152 3.31 -12.19 -12.89
C SER A 152 2.93 -11.43 -14.15
N GLU A 153 3.92 -10.97 -14.93
CA GLU A 153 3.73 -10.28 -16.20
C GLU A 153 3.02 -11.18 -17.24
N GLU A 154 3.46 -12.43 -17.38
CA GLU A 154 2.80 -13.45 -18.21
C GLU A 154 1.37 -13.76 -17.72
N GLY A 155 1.16 -13.71 -16.40
CA GLY A 155 -0.12 -13.97 -15.75
C GLY A 155 -1.17 -12.87 -15.93
N GLY A 156 -0.82 -11.77 -16.61
CA GLY A 156 -1.70 -10.63 -16.87
C GLY A 156 -1.60 -9.50 -15.84
N HIS A 157 -0.67 -9.58 -14.89
CA HIS A 157 -0.35 -8.44 -14.01
C HIS A 157 0.67 -7.56 -14.70
N HIS A 158 0.30 -6.32 -15.03
CA HIS A 158 1.19 -5.43 -15.78
C HIS A 158 2.31 -4.79 -14.96
N TYR A 159 2.61 -5.30 -13.78
CA TYR A 159 3.62 -4.73 -12.90
C TYR A 159 4.46 -5.76 -12.16
N SER A 160 5.72 -5.41 -11.95
CA SER A 160 6.66 -6.22 -11.19
C SER A 160 6.32 -6.20 -9.70
N VAL A 161 6.30 -7.39 -9.08
CA VAL A 161 5.97 -7.60 -7.66
C VAL A 161 7.12 -7.14 -6.77
N PHE A 162 8.34 -7.55 -7.10
CA PHE A 162 9.53 -7.28 -6.31
C PHE A 162 10.43 -6.24 -6.98
N TYR A 163 10.88 -5.28 -6.17
CA TYR A 163 11.80 -4.22 -6.60
C TYR A 163 13.23 -4.73 -6.80
N SER A 164 13.67 -5.57 -5.85
CA SER A 164 15.03 -6.10 -5.73
C SER A 164 14.98 -7.51 -5.16
N GLY A 165 16.11 -8.23 -5.25
CA GLY A 165 16.26 -9.51 -4.55
C GLY A 165 16.14 -9.36 -3.03
N GLU A 166 16.68 -8.28 -2.47
CA GLU A 166 16.56 -7.99 -1.04
C GLU A 166 15.09 -7.78 -0.63
N HIS A 167 14.30 -7.05 -1.44
CA HIS A 167 12.88 -6.88 -1.19
C HIS A 167 12.13 -8.23 -1.20
N CYS A 168 12.46 -9.12 -2.14
CA CYS A 168 11.90 -10.47 -2.21
C CYS A 168 12.24 -11.30 -0.96
N MET A 169 13.49 -11.26 -0.50
CA MET A 169 13.92 -11.94 0.73
C MET A 169 13.17 -11.43 1.96
N HIS A 170 13.13 -10.10 2.17
CA HIS A 170 12.43 -9.51 3.31
C HIS A 170 10.94 -9.83 3.30
N PHE A 171 10.32 -9.84 2.11
CA PHE A 171 8.94 -10.28 1.95
C PHE A 171 8.75 -11.73 2.40
N PHE A 172 9.61 -12.66 1.94
CA PHE A 172 9.54 -14.07 2.32
C PHE A 172 9.67 -14.26 3.84
N VAL A 173 10.63 -13.59 4.47
CA VAL A 173 10.82 -13.65 5.93
C VAL A 173 9.57 -13.13 6.66
N ARG A 174 9.06 -11.97 6.25
CA ARG A 174 7.93 -11.32 6.91
C ARG A 174 6.62 -12.07 6.75
N GLU A 175 6.30 -12.55 5.55
CA GLU A 175 4.99 -13.15 5.25
C GLU A 175 4.95 -14.68 5.38
N ILE A 176 6.10 -15.36 5.39
CA ILE A 176 6.18 -16.83 5.45
C ILE A 176 6.89 -17.29 6.73
N VAL A 177 8.13 -16.86 6.95
CA VAL A 177 8.95 -17.34 8.07
C VAL A 177 8.33 -16.92 9.41
N LYS A 178 8.09 -15.62 9.62
CA LYS A 178 7.55 -15.10 10.88
C LYS A 178 6.20 -15.71 11.27
N PRO A 179 5.17 -15.80 10.39
CA PRO A 179 3.91 -16.42 10.77
C PRO A 179 4.03 -17.89 11.17
N ILE A 180 4.98 -18.63 10.58
CA ILE A 180 5.24 -20.03 10.95
C ILE A 180 5.96 -20.11 12.30
N GLU A 181 6.99 -19.27 12.52
CA GLU A 181 7.73 -19.20 13.79
C GLU A 181 6.83 -18.80 14.98
N CYS A 182 5.96 -17.81 14.78
CA CYS A 182 4.97 -17.40 15.77
C CYS A 182 3.79 -18.37 15.91
N GLN A 183 3.73 -19.43 15.09
CA GLN A 183 2.63 -20.40 15.05
C GLN A 183 1.25 -19.76 14.75
N THR A 184 1.21 -18.59 14.10
CA THR A 184 -0.04 -17.97 13.66
C THR A 184 -0.51 -18.57 12.34
N TYR A 185 0.44 -19.01 11.49
CA TYR A 185 0.19 -19.58 10.16
C TYR A 185 -0.73 -18.70 9.29
N ASP A 186 -0.76 -17.39 9.54
CA ASP A 186 -1.61 -16.43 8.85
C ASP A 186 -0.92 -15.88 7.59
N ILE A 187 -0.71 -16.76 6.62
CA ILE A 187 -0.12 -16.42 5.32
C ILE A 187 -1.22 -15.86 4.42
N ARG A 188 -1.21 -14.54 4.22
CA ARG A 188 -2.23 -13.81 3.46
C ARG A 188 -1.84 -13.71 1.98
N CYS A 189 -2.78 -13.98 1.09
CA CYS A 189 -2.63 -13.75 -0.34
C CYS A 189 -3.98 -13.42 -1.01
N TYR A 190 -3.91 -12.86 -2.22
CA TYR A 190 -5.09 -12.54 -3.03
C TYR A 190 -5.52 -13.71 -3.89
N TYR A 191 -6.82 -13.89 -4.05
CA TYR A 191 -7.39 -14.90 -4.93
C TYR A 191 -8.43 -14.23 -5.85
N GLU A 192 -8.17 -14.21 -7.16
CA GLU A 192 -9.10 -13.71 -8.19
C GLU A 192 -9.66 -12.30 -7.88
N GLY A 193 -8.83 -11.39 -7.38
CA GLY A 193 -9.24 -10.01 -7.07
C GLY A 193 -10.19 -9.87 -5.88
N LYS A 194 -10.45 -10.94 -5.12
CA LYS A 194 -11.15 -10.90 -3.83
C LYS A 194 -10.17 -10.89 -2.67
N MET A 195 -10.57 -10.20 -1.59
CA MET A 195 -9.77 -10.04 -0.38
C MET A 195 -9.48 -11.37 0.33
N TYR A 196 -8.20 -11.56 0.66
CA TYR A 196 -7.63 -12.39 1.72
C TYR A 196 -8.06 -13.87 1.80
N GLY A 197 -7.28 -14.74 1.16
CA GLY A 197 -7.22 -16.17 1.46
C GLY A 197 -6.06 -16.51 2.41
N ASN A 198 -6.28 -17.41 3.37
CA ASN A 198 -5.16 -18.00 4.12
C ASN A 198 -4.56 -19.15 3.30
N PHE A 199 -3.39 -18.90 2.71
CA PHE A 199 -2.65 -19.82 1.84
C PHE A 199 -2.34 -21.15 2.52
N TRP A 200 -2.09 -21.13 3.84
CA TRP A 200 -1.66 -22.28 4.63
C TRP A 200 -2.75 -23.33 4.85
N LYS A 201 -4.03 -22.96 4.74
CA LYS A 201 -5.16 -23.90 4.95
C LYS A 201 -5.21 -25.02 3.92
N ASP A 202 -4.61 -24.82 2.76
CA ASP A 202 -4.60 -25.80 1.67
C ASP A 202 -3.39 -26.74 1.82
N PRO A 203 -3.57 -28.07 1.98
CA PRO A 203 -2.48 -28.99 2.30
C PRO A 203 -1.29 -28.98 1.31
N PRO A 204 -1.49 -28.94 -0.02
CA PRO A 204 -0.39 -28.78 -0.98
C PRO A 204 0.40 -27.49 -0.80
N ASN A 205 -0.28 -26.38 -0.48
CA ASN A 205 0.35 -25.08 -0.25
C ASN A 205 1.15 -25.08 1.05
N LYS A 206 0.66 -25.76 2.10
CA LYS A 206 1.39 -25.99 3.35
C LYS A 206 2.70 -26.72 3.10
N VAL A 207 2.66 -27.88 2.43
CA VAL A 207 3.87 -28.69 2.15
C VAL A 207 4.89 -27.89 1.34
N LEU A 208 4.42 -27.07 0.39
CA LEU A 208 5.28 -26.21 -0.40
C LEU A 208 5.94 -25.10 0.44
N ALA A 209 5.19 -24.45 1.33
CA ALA A 209 5.70 -23.43 2.23
C ALA A 209 6.72 -24.01 3.24
N GLU A 210 6.45 -25.19 3.80
CA GLU A 210 7.38 -25.91 4.68
C GLU A 210 8.67 -26.28 3.96
N ARG A 211 8.59 -26.72 2.70
CA ARG A 211 9.77 -27.03 1.87
C ARG A 211 10.62 -25.79 1.59
N ALA A 212 9.98 -24.67 1.23
CA ALA A 212 10.65 -23.40 1.01
C ALA A 212 11.35 -22.90 2.29
N LEU A 213 10.66 -22.99 3.43
CA LEU A 213 11.21 -22.65 4.74
C LEU A 213 12.43 -23.52 5.11
N ALA A 214 12.35 -24.83 4.89
CA ALA A 214 13.46 -25.73 5.16
C ALA A 214 14.70 -25.38 4.32
N ASN A 215 14.52 -25.03 3.05
CA ASN A 215 15.63 -24.59 2.20
C ASN A 215 16.22 -23.25 2.67
N TYR A 216 15.37 -22.30 3.05
CA TYR A 216 15.79 -21.02 3.64
C TYR A 216 16.62 -21.23 4.91
N ASN A 217 16.12 -22.03 5.87
CA ASN A 217 16.81 -22.30 7.12
C ASN A 217 18.16 -22.99 6.90
N LYS A 218 18.23 -23.93 5.96
CA LYS A 218 19.49 -24.58 5.59
C LYS A 218 20.52 -23.58 5.07
N SER A 219 20.10 -22.56 4.32
CA SER A 219 21.01 -21.48 3.91
C SER A 219 21.44 -20.60 5.08
N PHE A 220 20.50 -20.28 5.98
CA PHE A 220 20.72 -19.41 7.12
C PHE A 220 21.70 -19.98 8.16
N GLU A 221 21.59 -21.28 8.46
CA GLU A 221 22.52 -21.99 9.37
C GLU A 221 23.97 -21.96 8.89
N ASN A 222 24.21 -21.78 7.57
CA ASN A 222 25.55 -21.74 6.99
C ASN A 222 26.16 -20.32 6.96
N PHE A 223 25.37 -19.25 7.07
CA PHE A 223 25.85 -17.86 6.96
C PHE A 223 26.04 -17.13 8.30
N GLY A 224 25.73 -17.77 9.42
CA GLY A 224 25.95 -17.22 10.75
C GLY A 224 24.89 -16.17 11.14
N GLU A 225 24.75 -16.04 12.46
CA GLU A 225 23.70 -15.36 13.24
C GLU A 225 23.63 -13.82 13.09
N LEU A 226 23.79 -13.27 11.88
CA LEU A 226 24.06 -11.84 11.66
C LEU A 226 22.87 -10.97 11.21
N SER A 227 21.64 -11.45 11.15
CA SER A 227 20.51 -10.60 10.68
C SER A 227 19.26 -10.53 11.57
N HIS A 228 19.25 -11.14 12.76
CA HIS A 228 18.11 -10.98 13.68
C HIS A 228 18.06 -9.61 14.39
N THR A 229 19.00 -8.71 14.17
CA THR A 229 19.11 -7.46 14.95
C THR A 229 18.26 -6.29 14.48
N ALA A 230 17.52 -6.37 13.37
CA ALA A 230 16.72 -5.23 12.88
C ALA A 230 15.20 -5.40 12.95
N GLU A 231 14.66 -6.59 13.23
CA GLU A 231 13.22 -6.83 13.06
C GLU A 231 12.56 -7.60 14.21
N LYS A 232 12.95 -7.21 15.44
CA LYS A 232 12.37 -7.68 16.71
C LYS A 232 11.02 -7.00 17.06
N ASP A 233 10.27 -6.60 16.04
CA ASP A 233 8.92 -6.07 16.21
C ASP A 233 7.89 -7.12 15.78
N GLU A 234 6.83 -7.16 16.58
CA GLU A 234 5.56 -7.90 16.48
C GLU A 234 5.38 -8.67 15.17
N CYS A 235 4.93 -9.92 15.29
CA CYS A 235 4.78 -10.95 14.24
C CYS A 235 4.12 -10.52 12.91
N ARG A 236 3.62 -9.30 12.81
CA ARG A 236 3.06 -8.69 11.61
C ARG A 236 3.10 -7.16 11.64
N ASP A 237 2.92 -6.57 12.82
CA ASP A 237 2.67 -5.13 13.00
C ASP A 237 3.97 -4.37 13.31
N GLY A 238 4.69 -3.93 12.27
CA GLY A 238 5.90 -3.11 12.47
C GLY A 238 5.59 -1.68 12.94
N ILE A 239 6.58 -0.98 13.51
CA ILE A 239 6.52 0.46 13.87
C ILE A 239 5.87 1.33 12.78
N PHE A 240 6.12 1.03 11.51
CA PHE A 240 5.54 1.76 10.39
C PHE A 240 4.02 1.62 10.28
N GLU A 241 3.45 0.44 10.57
CA GLU A 241 2.00 0.22 10.55
C GLU A 241 1.31 0.99 11.68
N LYS A 242 1.94 0.98 12.86
CA LYS A 242 1.49 1.81 13.99
C LYS A 242 1.54 3.31 13.65
N TYR A 243 2.63 3.77 13.02
CA TYR A 243 2.77 5.16 12.59
C TYR A 243 1.73 5.56 11.53
N HIS A 244 1.55 4.72 10.52
CA HIS A 244 0.54 4.90 9.47
C HIS A 244 -0.87 4.98 10.05
N ASN A 245 -1.22 4.09 10.98
CA ASN A 245 -2.52 4.11 11.65
C ASN A 245 -2.72 5.38 12.50
N ILE A 246 -1.71 5.79 13.29
CA ILE A 246 -1.75 7.05 14.07
C ILE A 246 -1.93 8.25 13.14
N PHE A 247 -1.20 8.28 12.02
CA PHE A 247 -1.30 9.35 11.03
C PHE A 247 -2.70 9.42 10.41
N ASN A 248 -3.24 8.29 9.96
CA ASN A 248 -4.58 8.22 9.38
C ASN A 248 -5.68 8.64 10.37
N ILE A 249 -5.60 8.18 11.62
CA ILE A 249 -6.52 8.61 12.69
C ILE A 249 -6.43 10.12 12.91
N SER A 250 -5.21 10.66 12.96
CA SER A 250 -4.98 12.11 13.14
C SER A 250 -5.56 12.93 11.99
N MET A 251 -5.42 12.47 10.75
CA MET A 251 -6.01 13.09 9.56
C MET A 251 -7.54 13.08 9.61
N VAL A 252 -8.15 11.97 10.04
CA VAL A 252 -9.60 11.89 10.23
C VAL A 252 -10.09 12.87 11.28
N TYR A 253 -9.41 12.95 12.43
CA TYR A 253 -9.75 13.94 13.47
C TYR A 253 -9.63 15.37 12.96
N PHE A 254 -8.59 15.68 12.19
CA PHE A 254 -8.42 16.99 11.58
C PHE A 254 -9.61 17.35 10.68
N MET A 255 -10.02 16.44 9.77
CA MET A 255 -11.20 16.66 8.92
C MET A 255 -12.50 16.85 9.72
N ILE A 256 -12.68 16.11 10.82
CA ILE A 256 -13.86 16.28 11.69
C ILE A 256 -13.87 17.67 12.33
N ILE A 257 -12.73 18.12 12.88
CA ILE A 257 -12.61 19.43 13.53
C ILE A 257 -12.92 20.55 12.53
N GLU A 258 -12.41 20.46 11.30
CA GLU A 258 -12.70 21.44 10.26
C GLU A 258 -14.17 21.46 9.87
N THR A 259 -14.78 20.28 9.68
CA THR A 259 -16.20 20.15 9.33
C THR A 259 -17.08 20.76 10.41
N VAL A 260 -16.81 20.48 11.69
CA VAL A 260 -17.55 21.05 12.81
C VAL A 260 -17.39 22.58 12.84
N SER A 261 -16.16 23.07 12.65
CA SER A 261 -15.88 24.52 12.62
C SER A 261 -16.65 25.22 11.49
N PHE A 262 -16.71 24.61 10.31
CA PHE A 262 -17.50 25.10 9.18
C PHE A 262 -19.00 25.16 9.50
N VAL A 263 -19.58 24.08 10.03
CA VAL A 263 -21.01 24.03 10.40
C VAL A 263 -21.34 25.09 11.45
N VAL A 264 -20.49 25.28 12.46
CA VAL A 264 -20.68 26.31 13.50
C VAL A 264 -20.69 27.71 12.88
N MET A 265 -19.77 28.02 11.95
CA MET A 265 -19.74 29.32 11.28
C MET A 265 -20.98 29.57 10.41
N ILE A 266 -21.45 28.56 9.66
CA ILE A 266 -22.67 28.67 8.85
C ILE A 266 -23.90 28.89 9.75
N MET A 267 -24.01 28.14 10.86
CA MET A 267 -25.10 28.31 11.80
C MET A 267 -25.10 29.72 12.42
N ALA A 268 -23.92 30.22 12.83
CA ALA A 268 -23.76 31.57 13.32
C ALA A 268 -24.21 32.61 12.27
N PHE A 269 -23.83 32.42 11.00
CA PHE A 269 -24.26 33.29 9.91
C PHE A 269 -25.77 33.32 9.72
N ILE A 270 -26.42 32.15 9.69
CA ILE A 270 -27.89 32.06 9.55
C ILE A 270 -28.60 32.75 10.73
N ILE A 271 -28.16 32.50 11.97
CA ILE A 271 -28.73 33.14 13.16
C ILE A 271 -28.56 34.67 13.10
N SER A 272 -27.40 35.13 12.65
CA SER A 272 -27.10 36.56 12.50
C SER A 272 -28.03 37.20 11.46
N MET A 273 -28.21 36.56 10.30
CA MET A 273 -29.14 36.99 9.24
C MET A 273 -30.58 37.10 9.75
N ILE A 274 -31.07 36.08 10.47
CA ILE A 274 -32.43 36.08 11.05
C ILE A 274 -32.56 37.22 12.06
N SER A 275 -31.57 37.39 12.93
CA SER A 275 -31.58 38.44 13.96
C SER A 275 -31.64 39.83 13.33
N CYS A 276 -30.80 40.12 12.33
CA CYS A 276 -30.85 41.41 11.62
C CYS A 276 -32.17 41.61 10.87
N ALA A 277 -32.73 40.58 10.25
CA ALA A 277 -34.04 40.68 9.60
C ALA A 277 -35.14 41.06 10.60
N ILE A 278 -35.13 40.45 11.79
CA ILE A 278 -36.07 40.77 12.88
C ILE A 278 -35.85 42.21 13.36
N PHE A 279 -34.61 42.62 13.63
CA PHE A 279 -34.31 43.99 14.07
C PHE A 279 -34.72 45.04 13.02
N ASN A 280 -34.43 44.80 11.74
CA ASN A 280 -34.84 45.69 10.65
C ASN A 280 -36.36 45.78 10.54
N LEU A 281 -37.07 44.66 10.67
CA LEU A 281 -38.54 44.64 10.65
C LEU A 281 -39.12 45.54 11.77
N PHE A 282 -38.57 45.44 12.99
CA PHE A 282 -38.98 46.31 14.10
C PHE A 282 -38.58 47.78 13.90
N ALA A 283 -37.42 48.05 13.28
CA ALA A 283 -36.96 49.41 13.02
C ALA A 283 -37.76 50.13 11.92
N THR A 284 -38.28 49.40 10.93
CA THR A 284 -39.11 49.96 9.84
C THR A 284 -40.60 50.06 10.15
N ALA A 285 -41.05 49.59 11.32
CA ALA A 285 -42.46 49.59 11.72
C ALA A 285 -42.93 50.90 12.40
N GLN A 286 -42.20 52.01 12.23
CA GLN A 286 -42.59 53.37 12.63
C GLN A 286 -42.99 54.20 11.42
#